data_AF-A0AA96Z2B8-F1
#
_entry.id   AF-A0AA96Z2B8-F1
#
_cell.length_a   1.000
_cell.length_b   1.000
_cell.length_c   1.000
_cell.angle_alpha   90.00
_cell.angle_beta   90.00
_cell.angle_gamma   90.00
#
_symmetry.space_group_name_H-M   'P 1'
#
loop_
_entity.id
_entity.type
_entity.pdbx_description
1 polymer ?
#
loop_
_entity_poly.entity_id
_entity_poly.type
_entity_poly.pdbx_seq_one_letter_code
_entity_poly.pdbx_strand_id
1 'polypeptide(L)'
;MSPLLTPARVALTILTVLTFSDIAPGLRSPAALVLAAAAGLYLLACVAFPFRKCRVCKGMGRFTSGMFGGIRMCARCDGAGLKLRAGRRVINTLRRNRRANRR
;
A
#
# COMPACT_ATOMS: atom_id res chain seq x y z
N MET A 1 -1.82 -44.93 41.59
CA MET A 1 -1.71 -44.45 40.20
C MET A 1 -2.75 -43.34 40.04
N SER A 2 -2.52 -42.05 39.87
CA SER A 2 -1.42 -41.31 39.23
C SER A 2 -1.56 -39.79 39.57
N PRO A 3 -0.77 -39.21 40.49
CA PRO A 3 -0.77 -37.75 40.74
C PRO A 3 0.29 -36.97 39.94
N LEU A 4 1.09 -37.65 39.11
CA LEU A 4 2.24 -37.06 38.40
C LEU A 4 1.91 -36.47 37.02
N LEU A 5 0.69 -36.70 36.47
CA LEU A 5 0.31 -36.17 35.15
C LEU A 5 0.00 -34.66 35.15
N THR A 6 -0.44 -34.10 36.28
CA THR A 6 -0.78 -32.67 36.42
C THR A 6 0.44 -31.74 36.45
N PRO A 7 1.50 -31.95 37.25
CA PRO A 7 2.66 -31.05 37.24
C PRO A 7 3.42 -31.10 35.92
N ALA A 8 3.50 -32.28 35.27
CA ALA A 8 4.12 -32.42 33.97
C ALA A 8 3.36 -31.67 32.87
N ARG A 9 2.02 -31.70 32.88
CA ARG A 9 1.18 -30.91 31.96
C ARG A 9 1.32 -29.42 32.20
N VAL A 10 1.35 -28.99 33.46
CA VAL A 10 1.55 -27.57 33.82
C VAL A 10 2.93 -27.10 33.38
N ALA A 11 3.98 -27.87 33.65
CA ALA A 11 5.34 -27.57 33.20
C ALA A 11 5.45 -27.51 31.67
N LEU A 12 4.80 -28.43 30.95
CA LEU A 12 4.76 -28.42 29.48
C LEU A 12 4.06 -27.15 28.96
N THR A 13 2.92 -26.75 29.56
CA THR A 13 2.21 -25.52 29.17
C THR A 13 3.00 -24.25 29.47
N ILE A 14 3.76 -24.24 30.57
CA ILE A 14 4.63 -23.10 30.92
C ILE A 14 5.79 -23.02 29.92
N LEU A 15 6.41 -24.16 29.57
CA LEU A 15 7.49 -24.22 28.58
C LEU A 15 7.02 -23.80 27.18
N THR A 16 5.80 -24.16 26.77
CA THR A 16 5.26 -23.71 25.46
C THR A 16 4.95 -22.22 25.44
N VAL A 17 4.46 -21.63 26.53
CA VAL A 17 4.18 -20.17 26.62
C VAL A 17 5.46 -19.34 26.66
N LEU A 18 6.48 -19.80 27.39
CA LEU A 18 7.78 -19.12 27.48
C LEU A 18 8.49 -19.15 26.12
N THR A 19 8.54 -20.30 25.43
CA THR A 19 9.16 -20.40 24.09
C THR A 19 8.46 -19.53 23.03
N PHE A 20 7.12 -19.42 23.05
CA PHE A 20 6.39 -18.51 22.15
C PHE A 20 6.74 -17.04 22.38
N SER A 21 7.00 -16.65 23.63
CA SER A 21 7.33 -15.28 24.03
C SER A 21 8.75 -14.89 23.59
N ASP A 22 9.69 -15.83 23.59
CA ASP A 22 11.08 -15.65 23.13
C ASP A 22 11.22 -15.63 21.59
N ILE A 23 10.29 -16.22 20.84
CA ILE A 23 10.23 -16.14 19.36
C ILE A 23 9.70 -14.76 18.89
N ALA A 24 8.86 -14.10 19.69
CA ALA A 24 8.24 -12.82 19.36
C ALA A 24 9.21 -11.63 19.14
N PRO A 25 10.32 -11.44 19.87
CA PRO A 25 11.29 -10.37 19.56
C PRO A 25 12.12 -10.66 18.29
N GLY A 26 12.40 -11.92 18.00
CA GLY A 26 13.16 -12.34 16.82
C GLY A 26 12.41 -12.11 15.50
N LEU A 27 11.08 -12.22 15.51
CA LEU A 27 10.23 -12.03 14.33
C LEU A 27 9.89 -10.55 14.04
N ARG A 28 10.01 -9.66 15.03
CA ARG A 28 9.77 -8.21 14.86
C ARG A 28 10.77 -7.56 13.91
N SER A 29 12.04 -7.96 13.99
CA SER A 29 13.11 -7.46 13.13
C SER A 29 12.92 -7.82 11.64
N PRO A 30 12.73 -9.09 11.24
CA PRO A 30 12.48 -9.45 9.84
C PRO A 30 11.13 -8.94 9.34
N ALA A 31 10.07 -8.94 10.18
CA ALA A 31 8.77 -8.39 9.77
C ALA A 31 8.85 -6.88 9.47
N ALA A 32 9.58 -6.11 10.30
CA ALA A 32 9.80 -4.69 10.07
C ALA A 32 10.61 -4.45 8.79
N LEU A 33 11.66 -5.24 8.53
CA LEU A 33 12.46 -5.15 7.30
C LEU A 33 11.62 -5.45 6.05
N VAL A 34 10.79 -6.49 6.09
CA VAL A 34 9.89 -6.85 4.97
C VAL A 34 8.87 -5.74 4.73
N LEU A 35 8.26 -5.18 5.77
CA LEU A 35 7.32 -4.06 5.64
C LEU A 35 8.01 -2.81 5.08
N ALA A 36 9.20 -2.48 5.56
CA ALA A 36 9.98 -1.36 5.06
C ALA A 36 10.37 -1.55 3.58
N ALA A 37 10.80 -2.75 3.19
CA ALA A 37 11.11 -3.10 1.82
C ALA A 37 9.87 -3.01 0.91
N ALA A 38 8.73 -3.55 1.35
CA ALA A 38 7.47 -3.47 0.62
C ALA A 38 6.99 -2.02 0.44
N ALA A 39 7.10 -1.20 1.49
CA ALA A 39 6.79 0.22 1.43
C ALA A 39 7.74 0.95 0.46
N GLY A 40 9.05 0.66 0.50
CA GLY A 40 10.03 1.20 -0.42
C GLY A 40 9.75 0.86 -1.88
N LEU A 41 9.48 -0.42 -2.18
CA LEU A 41 9.10 -0.89 -3.52
C LEU A 41 7.81 -0.22 -4.00
N TYR A 42 6.82 -0.05 -3.11
CA TYR A 42 5.59 0.65 -3.46
C TYR A 42 5.84 2.13 -3.81
N LEU A 43 6.70 2.81 -3.06
CA LEU A 43 7.09 4.19 -3.35
C LEU A 43 7.83 4.28 -4.69
N LEU A 44 8.78 3.38 -4.96
CA LEU A 44 9.47 3.28 -6.25
C LEU A 44 8.49 3.06 -7.40
N ALA A 45 7.54 2.14 -7.25
CA ALA A 45 6.50 1.90 -8.25
C ALA A 45 5.60 3.14 -8.48
N CYS A 46 5.32 3.93 -7.43
CA CYS A 46 4.58 5.19 -7.56
C CYS A 46 5.36 6.29 -8.27
N VAL A 47 6.70 6.26 -8.21
CA VAL A 47 7.58 7.19 -8.91
C VAL A 47 7.77 6.78 -10.37
N ALA A 48 8.00 5.49 -10.63
CA ALA A 48 8.19 4.93 -11.97
C ALA A 48 6.90 4.96 -12.79
N PHE A 49 5.75 4.65 -12.18
CA PHE A 49 4.43 4.66 -12.82
C PHE A 49 3.49 5.67 -12.16
N PRO A 50 3.68 6.98 -12.41
CA PRO A 50 2.95 8.04 -11.73
C PRO A 50 1.49 8.16 -12.18
N PHE A 51 1.15 7.62 -13.34
CA PHE A 51 -0.18 7.72 -13.94
C PHE A 51 -0.94 6.40 -13.88
N ARG A 52 -2.24 6.49 -13.63
CA ARG A 52 -3.21 5.41 -13.75
C ARG A 52 -4.23 5.79 -14.81
N LYS A 53 -4.75 4.80 -15.54
CA LYS A 53 -5.87 5.01 -16.48
C LYS A 53 -7.08 5.57 -15.72
N CYS A 54 -7.78 6.52 -16.33
CA CYS A 54 -9.06 6.99 -15.82
C CYS A 54 -10.06 5.83 -15.85
N ARG A 55 -10.75 5.56 -14.73
CA ARG A 55 -11.70 4.44 -14.63
C ARG A 55 -12.93 4.59 -15.53
N VAL A 56 -13.33 5.84 -15.81
CA VAL A 56 -14.56 6.13 -16.56
C VAL A 56 -14.33 5.96 -18.06
N CYS A 57 -13.34 6.65 -18.64
CA CYS A 57 -13.01 6.54 -20.06
C CYS A 57 -12.01 5.41 -20.38
N LYS A 58 -11.64 4.59 -19.39
CA LYS A 58 -10.66 3.48 -19.50
C LYS A 58 -9.31 3.85 -20.12
N GLY A 59 -8.90 5.12 -20.05
CA GLY A 59 -7.65 5.59 -20.67
C GLY A 59 -7.82 6.34 -22.00
N MET A 60 -9.00 6.36 -22.61
CA MET A 60 -9.21 6.98 -23.93
C MET A 60 -9.27 8.52 -23.92
N GLY A 61 -9.54 9.15 -22.76
CA GLY A 61 -9.72 10.60 -22.65
C GLY A 61 -11.04 11.14 -23.20
N ARG A 62 -11.75 10.34 -24.01
CA ARG A 62 -13.00 10.72 -24.69
C ARG A 62 -14.00 9.57 -24.73
N PHE A 63 -15.27 9.91 -24.90
CA PHE A 63 -16.37 8.99 -25.20
C PHE A 63 -16.87 9.27 -26.60
N THR A 64 -16.93 8.24 -27.43
CA THR A 64 -17.55 8.28 -28.75
C THR A 64 -19.00 7.85 -28.62
N SER A 65 -19.95 8.76 -28.81
CA SER A 65 -21.37 8.40 -28.85
C SER A 65 -21.70 7.72 -30.18
N GLY A 66 -22.18 6.47 -30.12
CA GLY A 66 -22.30 5.57 -31.26
C GLY A 66 -23.49 5.78 -32.21
N MET A 67 -24.18 6.93 -32.20
CA MET A 67 -25.35 7.13 -33.09
C MET A 67 -25.35 8.48 -33.84
N PHE A 68 -24.77 9.54 -33.26
CA PHE A 68 -24.77 10.89 -33.86
C PHE A 68 -23.39 11.59 -33.79
N GLY A 69 -22.29 10.82 -33.84
CA GLY A 69 -20.94 11.35 -34.14
C GLY A 69 -20.28 12.27 -33.10
N GLY A 70 -20.92 12.56 -31.96
CA GLY A 70 -20.33 13.43 -30.95
C GLY A 70 -19.14 12.77 -30.22
N ILE A 71 -17.99 13.45 -30.20
CA ILE A 71 -16.89 13.13 -29.28
C ILE A 71 -17.09 13.97 -28.03
N ARG A 72 -17.39 13.33 -26.89
CA ARG A 72 -17.43 14.02 -25.59
C ARG A 72 -16.11 13.80 -24.86
N MET A 73 -15.45 14.89 -24.44
CA MET A 73 -14.28 14.80 -23.56
C MET A 73 -14.70 14.25 -22.20
N CYS A 74 -13.84 13.41 -21.60
CA CYS A 74 -14.11 12.91 -20.26
C CYS A 74 -13.85 14.01 -19.22
N ALA A 75 -14.91 14.58 -18.65
CA ALA A 75 -14.85 15.60 -17.59
C ALA A 75 -14.15 15.12 -16.30
N ARG A 76 -13.95 13.81 -16.13
CA ARG A 76 -13.29 13.27 -14.93
C ARG A 76 -11.77 13.40 -15.02
N CYS A 77 -11.20 13.36 -16.23
CA CYS A 77 -9.75 13.48 -16.48
C CYS A 77 -9.42 14.64 -17.42
N ASP A 78 -10.37 15.53 -17.68
CA ASP A 78 -10.25 16.70 -18.56
C ASP A 78 -9.62 16.36 -19.92
N GLY A 79 -10.08 15.26 -20.54
CA GLY A 79 -9.56 14.84 -21.85
C GLY A 79 -8.22 14.08 -21.82
N ALA A 80 -7.47 14.09 -20.72
CA ALA A 80 -6.12 13.50 -20.67
C ALA A 80 -6.10 11.96 -20.68
N GLY A 81 -7.20 11.30 -20.33
CA GLY A 81 -7.29 9.82 -20.22
C GLY A 81 -6.54 9.22 -19.02
N LEU A 82 -5.66 9.99 -18.37
CA LEU A 82 -4.80 9.57 -17.29
C LEU A 82 -5.12 10.38 -16.01
N LYS A 83 -4.90 9.76 -14.85
CA LYS A 83 -4.95 10.42 -13.55
C LYS A 83 -3.68 10.13 -12.76
N LEU A 84 -3.25 11.08 -11.94
CA LEU A 84 -2.13 10.85 -11.02
C LEU A 84 -2.49 9.83 -9.93
N ARG A 85 -1.56 8.91 -9.63
CA ARG A 85 -1.62 8.04 -8.45
C ARG A 85 -1.46 8.86 -7.16
N ALA A 86 -1.89 8.29 -6.04
CA ALA A 86 -1.83 8.94 -4.73
C ALA A 86 -0.38 9.30 -4.32
N GLY A 87 0.57 8.38 -4.50
CA GLY A 87 1.98 8.62 -4.17
C GLY A 87 2.55 9.86 -4.87
N ARG A 88 2.25 10.05 -6.16
CA ARG A 88 2.73 11.23 -6.89
C ARG A 88 2.04 12.52 -6.47
N ARG A 89 0.77 12.47 -6.05
CA ARG A 89 0.07 13.63 -5.46
C ARG A 89 0.74 14.08 -4.16
N VAL A 90 1.13 13.15 -3.30
CA VAL A 90 1.84 13.46 -2.06
C VAL A 90 3.19 14.12 -2.38
N ILE A 91 3.99 13.54 -3.27
CA ILE A 91 5.29 14.11 -3.65
C ILE A 91 5.13 15.52 -4.24
N ASN A 92 4.15 15.74 -5.11
CA ASN A 92 3.89 17.07 -5.68
C ASN A 92 3.48 18.07 -4.59
N THR A 93 2.66 17.65 -3.62
CA THR A 93 2.23 18.49 -2.50
C THR A 93 3.40 18.83 -1.58
N LEU A 94 4.23 17.85 -1.20
CA LEU A 94 5.45 18.05 -0.42
C LEU A 94 6.43 19.00 -1.13
N ARG A 95 6.60 18.86 -2.45
CA ARG A 95 7.43 19.77 -3.25
C ARG A 95 6.88 21.20 -3.27
N ARG A 96 5.55 21.37 -3.38
CA ARG A 96 4.89 22.69 -3.29
C ARG A 96 5.10 23.31 -1.91
N ASN A 97 4.87 22.56 -0.84
CA ASN A 97 5.06 23.04 0.54
C ASN A 97 6.51 23.43 0.81
N ARG A 98 7.49 22.61 0.38
CA ARG A 98 8.92 22.95 0.51
C ARG A 98 9.32 24.20 -0.25
N ARG A 99 8.70 24.49 -1.41
CA ARG A 99 8.94 25.72 -2.19
C ARG A 99 8.31 26.93 -1.52
N ALA A 100 7.10 26.78 -0.98
CA ALA A 100 6.43 27.84 -0.23
C ALA A 100 7.22 28.20 1.03
N ASN A 101 7.71 27.20 1.77
CA ASN A 101 8.51 27.41 2.99
C ASN A 101 9.93 27.98 2.75
N ARG A 102 10.38 28.06 1.50
CA ARG A 102 11.66 28.69 1.14
C ARG A 102 11.52 30.15 0.69
N ARG A 103 10.30 30.65 0.55
CA ARG A 103 10.00 32.06 0.26
C ARG A 103 9.63 32.75 1.56
#